data_AF-C6LHU2-F1
#
_entry.id   AF-C6LHU2-F1
#
_cell.length_a   1.000
_cell.length_b   1.000
_cell.length_c   1.000
_cell.angle_alpha   90.00
_cell.angle_beta   90.00
_cell.angle_gamma   90.00
#
_symmetry.space_group_name_H-M   'P 1'
#
loop_
_entity.id
_entity.type
_entity.pdbx_description
1 polymer ?
#
loop_
_entity_poly.entity_id
_entity_poly.type
_entity_poly.pdbx_seq_one_letter_code
_entity_poly.pdbx_strand_id
1 'polypeptide(L)' 'MRKSDEIVEDLNTETMNIVDTQMYIDGYQVKLVSDTLYGSLWEVLFTLKEF' A
#
# COMPACT_ATOMS: atom_id res chain seq x y z
N MET A 1 4.27 13.30 -10.13
CA MET A 1 3.48 12.14 -9.69
C MET A 1 2.79 12.57 -8.40
N ARG A 2 1.45 12.64 -8.37
CA ARG A 2 0.70 13.07 -7.17
C ARG A 2 0.80 11.93 -6.15
N LYS A 3 1.30 12.20 -4.94
CA LYS A 3 1.21 11.22 -3.84
C LYS A 3 -0.28 10.90 -3.68
N SER A 4 -0.64 9.62 -3.78
CA SER A 4 -1.98 9.16 -3.44
C SER A 4 -2.07 9.16 -1.92
N ASP A 5 -2.84 10.11 -1.39
CA ASP A 5 -3.18 10.15 0.03
C ASP A 5 -4.17 9.01 0.30
N GLU A 6 -3.79 8.08 1.18
CA GLU A 6 -4.62 6.93 1.55
C GLU A 6 -4.94 7.01 3.04
N ILE A 7 -6.22 6.82 3.39
CA ILE A 7 -6.65 6.68 4.79
C ILE A 7 -6.58 5.21 5.12
N VAL A 8 -5.74 4.87 6.09
CA VAL A 8 -5.53 3.49 6.54
C VAL A 8 -5.89 3.40 8.01
N GLU A 9 -6.65 2.37 8.36
CA GLU A 9 -6.89 2.02 9.77
C GLU A 9 -5.61 1.43 10.35
N ASP A 10 -5.03 2.12 11.33
CA ASP A 10 -3.85 1.67 12.06
C ASP A 10 -4.17 1.48 13.56
N LEU A 11 -3.49 0.51 14.18
CA LEU A 11 -3.63 0.27 15.61
C LEU A 11 -2.68 1.18 16.38
N ASN A 12 -3.23 2.22 17.03
CA ASN A 12 -2.46 3.04 17.94
C ASN A 12 -2.05 2.21 19.15
N THR A 13 -0.76 1.91 19.25
CA THR A 13 -0.21 1.01 20.27
C THR A 13 -0.15 1.61 21.68
N GLU A 14 -0.24 2.94 21.81
CA GLU A 14 -0.27 3.63 23.10
C GLU A 14 -1.65 3.59 23.75
N THR A 15 -2.70 3.70 22.94
CA THR A 15 -4.09 3.77 23.41
C THR A 15 -4.89 2.49 23.18
N MET A 16 -4.34 1.54 22.41
CA MET A 16 -5.00 0.30 21.96
C MET A 16 -6.30 0.53 21.19
N ASN A 17 -6.39 1.65 20.46
CA ASN A 17 -7.53 2.00 19.62
C ASN A 17 -7.16 1.94 18.14
N ILE A 18 -8.14 1.59 17.29
CA ILE A 18 -8.01 1.74 15.84
C ILE A 18 -8.27 3.20 15.50
N VAL A 19 -7.36 3.80 14.73
CA VAL A 19 -7.46 5.19 14.28
C VAL A 19 -7.23 5.26 12.77
N ASP A 20 -7.87 6.23 12.14
CA ASP A 20 -7.63 6.57 10.75
C ASP A 20 -6.33 7.40 10.65
N THR A 21 -5.35 6.89 9.92
CA THR A 21 -4.07 7.57 9.68
C THR A 21 -3.91 7.89 8.20
N GLN A 22 -3.50 9.12 7.90
CA GLN A 22 -3.19 9.53 6.55
C GLN A 22 -1.77 9.06 6.19
N MET A 23 -1.67 8.25 5.15
CA MET A 23 -0.42 7.69 4.66
C MET A 23 -0.22 8.01 3.18
N TYR A 24 1.02 7.87 2.72
CA TYR A 24 1.38 7.92 1.30
C TYR A 24 2.27 6.73 0.91
N ILE A 25 2.19 6.36 -0.36
CA ILE A 25 3.07 5.34 -0.93
C ILE A 25 4.49 5.90 -1.09
N ASP A 26 5.44 5.30 -0.41
CA ASP A 26 6.88 5.57 -0.53
C ASP A 26 7.56 4.49 -1.37
N GLY A 27 7.35 4.58 -2.67
CA GLY A 27 7.91 3.65 -3.63
C GLY A 27 7.12 2.34 -3.77
N TYR A 28 7.34 1.70 -4.91
CA TYR A 28 6.71 0.43 -5.25
C TYR A 28 7.61 -0.37 -6.20
N GLN A 29 7.43 -1.69 -6.20
CA GLN A 29 8.06 -2.63 -7.10
C GLN A 29 6.98 -3.47 -7.77
N VAL A 30 7.16 -3.73 -9.07
CA VAL A 30 6.21 -4.52 -9.87
C VAL A 30 6.97 -5.66 -10.53
N LYS A 31 6.41 -6.86 -10.49
CA LYS A 31 6.98 -8.05 -11.09
C LYS A 31 5.91 -8.84 -11.83
N LEU A 32 6.20 -9.22 -13.08
CA LEU A 32 5.39 -10.20 -13.80
C LEU A 32 5.64 -11.56 -13.17
N VAL A 33 4.59 -12.16 -12.62
CA VAL A 33 4.64 -13.51 -12.04
C VAL A 33 4.55 -14.54 -13.16
N SER A 34 3.55 -14.39 -14.03
CA SER A 34 3.37 -15.24 -15.20
C SER A 34 2.44 -14.59 -16.22
N ASP A 35 2.66 -14.91 -17.50
CA ASP A 35 1.66 -14.66 -18.54
C ASP A 35 0.74 -15.89 -18.67
N THR A 36 -0.56 -15.66 -18.61
CA THR A 36 -1.58 -16.69 -18.80
C THR A 36 -2.41 -16.40 -20.04
N LEU A 37 -3.16 -17.40 -20.51
CA LEU A 37 -4.06 -17.25 -21.65
C LEU A 37 -5.19 -16.23 -21.40
N TYR A 38 -5.45 -15.86 -20.14
CA TYR A 38 -6.48 -14.92 -19.74
C TYR A 38 -5.91 -13.55 -19.31
N GLY A 39 -4.60 -13.35 -19.45
CA GLY A 39 -3.89 -12.15 -19.05
C GLY A 39 -2.67 -12.43 -18.17
N SER A 40 -1.92 -11.37 -17.90
CA SER A 40 -0.70 -11.41 -17.10
C SER A 40 -1.03 -11.26 -15.61
N LEU A 41 -0.44 -12.12 -14.77
CA LEU A 41 -0.50 -12.00 -13.32
C LEU A 41 0.67 -11.15 -12.82
N TRP A 42 0.36 -10.07 -12.10
CA TRP A 42 1.36 -9.12 -11.59
C TRP A 42 1.38 -9.11 -10.07
N GLU A 43 2.59 -9.12 -9.51
CA GLU A 43 2.84 -8.86 -8.10
C GLU A 43 3.27 -7.41 -7.93
N VAL A 44 2.64 -6.70 -6.98
CA VAL A 44 2.96 -5.31 -6.64
C VAL A 44 3.28 -5.25 -5.16
N LEU A 45 4.51 -4.87 -4.84
CA LEU A 45 4.94 -4.55 -3.48
C LEU A 45 5.05 -3.05 -3.35
N PHE A 46 4.58 -2.50 -2.24
CA PHE A 46 4.70 -1.08 -1.96
C PHE A 46 4.96 -0.86 -0.47
N THR A 47 5.48 0.32 -0.15
CA THR A 47 5.68 0.76 1.24
C THR A 47 4.77 1.94 1.50
N LEU A 48 4.08 1.91 2.65
CA LEU A 48 3.32 3.05 3.14
C LEU A 48 4.14 3.78 4.20
N LYS A 49 4.03 5.11 4.20
CA LYS A 49 4.59 5.98 5.23
C LYS A 49 3.57 7.01 5.66
N GLU A 50 3.58 7.32 6.94
CA GLU A 50 2.83 8.42 7.52
C GLU A 50 3.44 9.77 7.10
N PHE A 51 2.62 10.82 7.11
CA PHE A 51 3.02 12.19 6.76
C PHE A 51 3.91 12.85 7.80
#